data_AF-A0AAD4EB39-F1
#
_entry.id   AF-A0AAD4EB39-F1
#
_cell.length_a   1.000
_cell.length_b   1.000
_cell.length_c   1.000
_cell.angle_alpha   90.00
_cell.angle_beta   90.00
_cell.angle_gamma   90.00
#
_symmetry.space_group_name_H-M   'P 1'
#
loop_
_entity.id
_entity.type
_entity.pdbx_description
1 polymer ?
#
loop_
_entity_poly.entity_id
_entity_poly.type
_entity_poly.pdbx_seq_one_letter_code
_entity_poly.pdbx_strand_id
1 'polypeptide(L)'
;MSDAKPTADTRSDFYDRCLTSRRYALVGMACSSIFSCSCIIAGIATLASHGIMGTTPLNMVGSDSKEYSALPLLAEILTLMLDLIVTLCTESIGFVHGISLRSALASESRLRFNTNLRLLTAARGWYNPNGTLFNGISAVLLIISYSSPSLIVFVELQYDLKGPDGIVQNFESVAIAGLPLLILGVALLLQVIIAFSAMRAVKILTWSSSPFDLTAALVHHTQLTPAAFRCMRCVSDLDVYGGPAKPSETQPSAWHAHPSIRKVVIFLWVIVAACAGWAALVMYIWDHLPHDAYFNSHNPLTLQGWSLIQKPGGNYIEYTLPFGGLGAWTLLFVNVAGVQGPLTLGLHCSELIANVIRDERQWRCATRRQGLRVATNPLKPIFTHPLCLVLFIAKPFLHWMFGLSFDIYKYAGDGTIDNFLIYMYTAQIWNLCIALFILASFFTFVVLRRPCGPQPAAYGHLQTLANLVDEWAPVMWWGHKEDGIPYCHAGTSDHPLPDVKMDCVYAGSGAGSLVALS
;
A
#
# COMPACT_ATOMS: atom_id res chain seq x y z
N MET A 1 -44.21 -14.36 -45.51
CA MET A 1 -43.01 -13.61 -45.11
C MET A 1 -43.30 -13.01 -43.74
N SER A 2 -42.98 -13.75 -42.68
CA SER A 2 -42.91 -13.19 -41.33
C SER A 2 -41.43 -13.04 -40.99
N ASP A 3 -41.04 -11.82 -40.64
CA ASP A 3 -39.71 -11.51 -40.16
C ASP A 3 -39.46 -12.23 -38.83
N ALA A 4 -38.71 -13.32 -38.91
CA ALA A 4 -38.09 -13.93 -37.76
C ALA A 4 -36.98 -13.00 -37.25
N LYS A 5 -37.28 -12.27 -36.17
CA LYS A 5 -36.30 -11.54 -35.37
C LYS A 5 -35.30 -12.56 -34.80
N PRO A 6 -34.00 -12.44 -35.04
CA PRO A 6 -33.04 -13.47 -34.64
C PRO A 6 -32.89 -13.47 -33.11
N THR A 7 -33.16 -14.63 -32.52
CA THR A 7 -32.80 -15.02 -31.17
C THR A 7 -31.28 -15.19 -31.06
N ALA A 8 -30.61 -14.26 -30.39
CA ALA A 8 -29.26 -14.45 -29.87
C ALA A 8 -28.92 -13.41 -28.79
N ASP A 9 -29.73 -13.30 -27.73
CA ASP A 9 -29.18 -12.81 -26.46
C ASP A 9 -28.38 -13.96 -25.86
N THR A 10 -27.09 -14.01 -26.19
CA THR A 10 -26.10 -14.65 -25.34
C THR A 10 -26.34 -14.17 -23.93
N ARG A 11 -26.79 -15.08 -23.04
CA ARG A 11 -26.88 -14.89 -21.59
C ARG A 11 -25.67 -14.05 -21.16
N SER A 12 -25.90 -12.77 -20.91
CA SER A 12 -24.84 -11.80 -20.67
C SER A 12 -24.07 -12.27 -19.44
N ASP A 13 -22.73 -12.26 -19.50
CA ASP A 13 -21.91 -12.48 -18.31
C ASP A 13 -22.45 -11.56 -17.19
N PHE A 14 -23.00 -12.09 -16.10
CA PHE A 14 -23.59 -11.29 -15.01
C PHE A 14 -22.53 -10.52 -14.17
N TYR A 15 -21.27 -10.50 -14.62
CA TYR A 15 -20.14 -9.83 -13.96
C TYR A 15 -19.35 -8.97 -14.95
N ASP A 16 -18.78 -7.86 -14.48
CA ASP A 16 -17.96 -7.00 -15.33
C ASP A 16 -16.52 -7.52 -15.41
N ARG A 17 -16.01 -7.71 -16.63
CA ARG A 17 -14.58 -8.00 -16.88
C ARG A 17 -13.68 -6.78 -16.61
N CYS A 18 -14.28 -5.59 -16.55
CA CYS A 18 -13.71 -4.29 -16.26
C CYS A 18 -12.52 -3.91 -17.17
N LEU A 19 -12.76 -3.87 -18.49
CA LEU A 19 -11.73 -3.53 -19.49
C LEU A 19 -11.12 -2.14 -19.28
N THR A 20 -11.87 -1.20 -18.70
CA THR A 20 -11.36 0.13 -18.35
C THR A 20 -10.28 0.05 -17.26
N SER A 21 -10.47 -0.79 -16.25
CA SER A 21 -9.44 -1.01 -15.21
C SER A 21 -8.17 -1.61 -15.81
N ARG A 22 -8.32 -2.57 -16.74
CA ARG A 22 -7.20 -3.13 -17.50
C ARG A 22 -6.43 -2.04 -18.27
N ARG A 23 -7.13 -1.09 -18.92
CA ARG A 23 -6.47 0.00 -19.64
C ARG A 23 -5.67 0.90 -18.70
N TYR A 24 -6.25 1.31 -17.56
CA TYR A 24 -5.53 2.13 -16.58
C TYR A 24 -4.33 1.41 -15.96
N ALA A 25 -4.48 0.12 -15.66
CA ALA A 25 -3.37 -0.74 -15.21
C ALA A 25 -2.20 -0.74 -16.20
N LEU A 26 -2.49 -0.92 -17.50
CA LEU A 26 -1.47 -0.95 -18.54
C LEU A 26 -0.82 0.42 -18.76
N VAL A 27 -1.60 1.50 -18.68
CA VAL A 27 -1.06 2.88 -18.74
C VAL A 27 -0.14 3.14 -17.56
N GLY A 28 -0.55 2.80 -16.32
CA GLY A 28 0.29 2.96 -15.13
C GLY A 28 1.58 2.14 -15.21
N MET A 29 1.52 0.91 -15.73
CA MET A 29 2.71 0.09 -15.99
C MET A 29 3.64 0.72 -17.04
N ALA A 30 3.08 1.27 -18.12
CA ALA A 30 3.87 1.96 -19.15
C ALA A 30 4.56 3.22 -18.61
N CYS A 31 3.84 4.06 -17.85
CA CYS A 31 4.41 5.23 -17.18
C CYS A 31 5.54 4.83 -16.21
N SER A 32 5.33 3.77 -15.43
CA SER A 32 6.34 3.24 -14.50
C SER A 32 7.60 2.76 -15.24
N SER A 33 7.42 2.11 -16.40
CA SER A 33 8.53 1.65 -17.24
C SER A 33 9.30 2.83 -17.86
N ILE A 34 8.61 3.89 -18.31
CA ILE A 34 9.26 5.09 -18.86
C ILE A 34 10.08 5.77 -17.77
N PHE A 35 9.47 6.02 -16.60
CA PHE A 35 10.15 6.65 -15.47
C PHE A 35 11.38 5.84 -15.04
N SER A 36 11.24 4.52 -14.91
CA SER A 36 12.33 3.60 -14.62
C SER A 36 13.48 3.70 -15.64
N CYS A 37 13.18 3.68 -16.94
CA CYS A 37 14.20 3.85 -17.98
C CYS A 37 14.89 5.21 -17.90
N SER A 38 14.13 6.29 -17.62
CA SER A 38 14.70 7.63 -17.43
C SER A 38 15.67 7.67 -16.25
N CYS A 39 15.31 7.05 -15.11
CA CYS A 39 16.21 6.93 -13.95
C CYS A 39 17.48 6.15 -14.29
N ILE A 40 17.38 5.04 -15.05
CA ILE A 40 18.54 4.25 -15.49
C ILE A 40 19.45 5.10 -16.37
N ILE A 41 18.90 5.78 -17.39
CA ILE A 41 19.69 6.59 -18.32
C ILE A 41 20.37 7.75 -17.58
N ALA A 42 19.64 8.48 -16.75
CA ALA A 42 20.19 9.59 -15.97
C ALA A 42 21.26 9.09 -14.98
N GLY A 43 21.00 7.99 -14.26
CA GLY A 43 21.97 7.39 -13.35
C GLY A 43 23.25 6.95 -14.06
N ILE A 44 23.15 6.28 -15.20
CA ILE A 44 24.32 5.89 -16.02
C ILE A 44 25.08 7.11 -16.51
N ALA A 45 24.40 8.16 -16.98
CA ALA A 45 25.04 9.38 -17.43
C ALA A 45 25.85 10.05 -16.30
N THR A 46 25.27 10.18 -15.10
CA THR A 46 25.98 10.72 -13.93
C THR A 46 27.17 9.84 -13.52
N LEU A 47 26.99 8.52 -13.51
CA LEU A 47 28.05 7.55 -13.20
C LEU A 47 29.19 7.57 -14.22
N ALA A 48 28.88 7.80 -15.50
CA ALA A 48 29.88 7.87 -16.57
C ALA A 48 30.70 9.16 -16.48
N SER A 49 30.09 10.27 -16.08
CA SER A 49 30.77 11.56 -15.94
C SER A 49 31.64 11.66 -14.69
N HIS A 50 31.16 11.15 -13.54
CA HIS A 50 31.77 11.41 -12.23
C HIS A 50 32.06 10.12 -11.41
N GLY A 51 31.92 8.94 -12.01
CA GLY A 51 32.17 7.66 -11.35
C GLY A 51 31.09 7.24 -10.33
N ILE A 52 31.39 6.22 -9.51
CA ILE A 52 30.44 5.62 -8.54
C ILE A 52 30.01 6.61 -7.45
N MET A 53 30.87 7.58 -7.13
CA MET A 53 30.59 8.65 -6.16
C MET A 53 30.03 9.90 -6.85
N GLY A 54 29.64 9.78 -8.11
CA GLY A 54 29.23 10.88 -8.96
C GLY A 54 27.89 11.50 -8.60
N THR A 55 27.87 12.82 -8.59
CA THR A 55 26.68 13.63 -8.36
C THR A 55 26.43 14.56 -9.54
N THR A 56 25.25 15.16 -9.61
CA THR A 56 24.94 16.18 -10.61
C THR A 56 24.25 17.34 -9.90
N PRO A 57 24.89 18.52 -9.79
CA PRO A 57 24.30 19.67 -9.14
C PRO A 57 23.16 20.22 -10.02
N LEU A 58 22.01 20.46 -9.40
CA LEU A 58 20.84 21.05 -10.06
C LEU A 58 20.90 22.58 -10.08
N ASN A 59 21.33 23.19 -8.97
CA ASN A 59 21.45 24.64 -8.79
C ASN A 59 22.67 24.93 -7.92
N MET A 60 23.51 25.89 -8.33
CA MET A 60 24.62 26.41 -7.51
C MET A 60 24.23 27.77 -6.95
N VAL A 61 24.27 27.91 -5.63
CA VAL A 61 23.94 29.16 -4.94
C VAL A 61 25.12 29.54 -4.03
N GLY A 62 25.57 30.79 -4.13
CA GLY A 62 26.65 31.32 -3.28
C GLY A 62 26.18 31.49 -1.84
N SER A 63 27.06 31.16 -0.88
CA SER A 63 26.78 31.19 0.57
C SER A 63 26.30 32.54 1.12
N ASP A 64 26.57 33.67 0.43
CA ASP A 64 26.18 35.02 0.85
C ASP A 64 24.79 35.47 0.35
N SER A 65 24.10 34.63 -0.43
CA SER A 65 22.81 35.01 -1.01
C SER A 65 21.65 34.72 -0.05
N LYS A 66 20.62 35.58 -0.05
CA LYS A 66 19.36 35.33 0.70
C LYS A 66 18.66 34.03 0.26
N GLU A 67 18.98 33.54 -0.94
CA GLU A 67 18.49 32.27 -1.51
C GLU A 67 19.03 31.03 -0.77
N TYR A 68 20.10 31.17 0.01
CA TYR A 68 20.65 30.12 0.88
C TYR A 68 19.58 29.48 1.78
N SER A 69 18.67 30.29 2.33
CA SER A 69 17.59 29.80 3.19
C SER A 69 16.53 28.93 2.48
N ALA A 70 16.47 28.96 1.15
CA ALA A 70 15.48 28.24 0.35
C ALA A 70 15.99 26.89 -0.19
N LEU A 71 17.31 26.64 -0.16
CA LEU A 71 17.92 25.46 -0.75
C LEU A 71 17.49 24.13 -0.07
N PRO A 72 17.50 24.04 1.28
CA PRO A 72 17.05 22.82 1.97
C PRO A 72 15.59 22.53 1.69
N LEU A 73 14.74 23.58 1.65
CA LEU A 73 13.33 23.43 1.31
C LEU A 73 13.13 22.85 -0.10
N LEU A 74 13.94 23.26 -1.07
CA LEU A 74 13.89 22.72 -2.43
C LEU A 74 14.25 21.23 -2.45
N ALA A 75 15.32 20.83 -1.76
CA ALA A 75 15.72 19.42 -1.64
C ALA A 75 14.62 18.57 -1.01
N GLU A 76 13.96 19.07 0.04
CA GLU A 76 12.84 18.40 0.69
C GLU A 76 11.61 18.25 -0.22
N ILE A 77 11.25 19.32 -0.95
CA ILE A 77 10.14 19.28 -1.90
C ILE A 77 10.43 18.26 -3.02
N LEU A 78 11.66 18.24 -3.54
CA LEU A 78 12.07 17.29 -4.57
C LEU A 78 12.02 15.84 -4.06
N THR A 79 12.46 15.60 -2.82
CA THR A 79 12.39 14.29 -2.17
C THR A 79 10.94 13.83 -2.02
N LEU A 80 10.06 14.69 -1.49
CA LEU A 80 8.62 14.40 -1.38
C LEU A 80 7.96 14.11 -2.74
N MET A 81 8.31 14.88 -3.77
CA MET A 81 7.82 14.67 -5.13
C MET A 81 8.30 13.33 -5.69
N LEU A 82 9.54 12.95 -5.42
CA LEU A 82 10.09 11.66 -5.83
C LEU A 82 9.41 10.50 -5.11
N ASP A 83 9.18 10.60 -3.79
CA ASP A 83 8.40 9.63 -3.01
C ASP A 83 6.97 9.46 -3.53
N LEU A 84 6.33 10.56 -3.97
CA LEU A 84 5.01 10.52 -4.61
C LEU A 84 5.05 9.78 -5.95
N ILE A 85 6.05 10.05 -6.80
CA ILE A 85 6.22 9.36 -8.08
C ILE A 85 6.49 7.86 -7.86
N VAL A 86 7.36 7.51 -6.90
CA VAL A 86 7.63 6.12 -6.51
C VAL A 86 6.35 5.44 -6.02
N THR A 87 5.54 6.13 -5.21
CA THR A 87 4.24 5.61 -4.77
C THR A 87 3.31 5.36 -5.95
N LEU A 88 3.15 6.31 -6.86
CA LEU A 88 2.32 6.14 -8.06
C LEU A 88 2.76 4.94 -8.93
N CYS A 89 4.07 4.78 -9.12
CA CYS A 89 4.62 3.67 -9.89
C CYS A 89 4.38 2.33 -9.19
N THR A 90 4.73 2.23 -7.90
CA THR A 90 4.63 0.98 -7.14
C THR A 90 3.18 0.56 -6.87
N GLU A 91 2.24 1.50 -6.73
CA GLU A 91 0.79 1.23 -6.70
C GLU A 91 0.29 0.67 -8.03
N SER A 92 0.70 1.28 -9.15
CA SER A 92 0.31 0.84 -10.48
C SER A 92 0.81 -0.57 -10.80
N ILE A 93 2.09 -0.83 -10.53
CA ILE A 93 2.70 -2.15 -10.68
C ILE A 93 2.02 -3.15 -9.72
N GLY A 94 1.82 -2.70 -8.49
CA GLY A 94 1.22 -3.47 -7.42
C GLY A 94 -0.21 -3.92 -7.69
N PHE A 95 -0.99 -3.07 -8.36
CA PHE A 95 -2.34 -3.36 -8.81
C PHE A 95 -2.35 -4.52 -9.82
N VAL A 96 -1.48 -4.49 -10.83
CA VAL A 96 -1.40 -5.56 -11.84
C VAL A 96 -0.90 -6.86 -11.22
N HIS A 97 0.12 -6.79 -10.37
CA HIS A 97 0.61 -7.95 -9.62
C HIS A 97 -0.47 -8.52 -8.69
N GLY A 98 -1.26 -7.67 -8.03
CA GLY A 98 -2.35 -8.09 -7.15
C GLY A 98 -3.48 -8.82 -7.90
N ILE A 99 -3.90 -8.30 -9.06
CA ILE A 99 -4.93 -8.94 -9.89
C ILE A 99 -4.46 -10.29 -10.44
N SER A 100 -3.21 -10.36 -10.90
CA SER A 100 -2.62 -11.60 -11.43
C SER A 100 -2.48 -12.65 -10.33
N LEU A 101 -1.97 -12.28 -9.15
CA LEU A 101 -1.88 -13.16 -7.98
C LEU A 101 -3.26 -13.67 -7.54
N ARG A 102 -4.25 -12.79 -7.47
CA ARG A 102 -5.64 -13.15 -7.12
C ARG A 102 -6.22 -14.16 -8.12
N SER A 103 -5.98 -13.94 -9.41
CA SER A 103 -6.40 -14.86 -10.47
C SER A 103 -5.66 -16.21 -10.37
N ALA A 104 -4.39 -16.19 -9.97
CA ALA A 104 -3.59 -17.40 -9.77
C ALA A 104 -4.18 -18.25 -8.63
N LEU A 105 -4.44 -17.61 -7.49
CA LEU A 105 -5.04 -18.25 -6.32
C LEU A 105 -6.46 -18.76 -6.60
N ALA A 106 -7.23 -18.06 -7.43
CA ALA A 106 -8.54 -18.51 -7.89
C ALA A 106 -8.42 -19.80 -8.70
N SER A 107 -7.51 -19.84 -9.68
CA SER A 107 -7.27 -21.04 -10.50
C SER A 107 -6.80 -22.25 -9.70
N GLU A 108 -6.19 -22.02 -8.53
CA GLU A 108 -5.77 -23.06 -7.59
C GLU A 108 -6.81 -23.42 -6.53
N SER A 109 -8.02 -22.83 -6.55
CA SER A 109 -9.05 -22.97 -5.50
C SER A 109 -8.59 -22.57 -4.09
N ARG A 110 -7.55 -21.73 -3.99
CA ARG A 110 -6.97 -21.27 -2.71
C ARG A 110 -7.40 -19.85 -2.33
N LEU A 111 -8.13 -19.18 -3.21
CA LEU A 111 -8.64 -17.83 -2.96
C LEU A 111 -9.86 -17.87 -2.03
N ARG A 112 -9.67 -17.48 -0.76
CA ARG A 112 -10.75 -17.39 0.23
C ARG A 112 -11.36 -15.98 0.33
N PHE A 113 -10.50 -14.97 0.26
CA PHE A 113 -10.88 -13.57 0.35
C PHE A 113 -10.56 -12.86 -0.97
N ASN A 114 -11.38 -11.88 -1.35
CA ASN A 114 -11.12 -10.99 -2.49
C ASN A 114 -9.78 -10.26 -2.33
N THR A 115 -9.50 -9.79 -1.12
CA THR A 115 -8.27 -9.08 -0.78
C THR A 115 -7.35 -9.99 0.05
N ASN A 116 -6.11 -10.16 -0.39
CA ASN A 116 -5.07 -10.91 0.32
C ASN A 116 -3.80 -10.06 0.46
N LEU A 117 -2.91 -10.41 1.41
CA LEU A 117 -1.60 -9.77 1.55
C LEU A 117 -0.71 -10.13 0.37
N ARG A 118 -0.68 -9.28 -0.65
CA ARG A 118 0.01 -9.50 -1.92
C ARG A 118 1.42 -10.07 -1.78
N LEU A 119 2.20 -9.56 -0.83
CA LEU A 119 3.60 -9.96 -0.62
C LEU A 119 3.75 -11.25 0.22
N LEU A 120 2.72 -11.66 0.96
CA LEU A 120 2.77 -12.79 1.89
C LEU A 120 1.90 -13.98 1.46
N THR A 121 1.06 -13.82 0.43
CA THR A 121 0.31 -14.91 -0.19
C THR A 121 0.91 -15.28 -1.53
N ALA A 122 1.05 -16.58 -1.80
CA ALA A 122 1.70 -17.09 -3.01
C ALA A 122 0.91 -18.24 -3.64
N ALA A 123 0.93 -18.26 -4.98
CA ALA A 123 0.53 -19.39 -5.80
C ALA A 123 1.49 -20.58 -5.59
N ARG A 124 1.07 -21.78 -6.01
CA ARG A 124 1.86 -23.01 -5.91
C ARG A 124 3.05 -22.94 -6.86
N GLY A 125 4.19 -23.45 -6.39
CA GLY A 125 5.45 -23.45 -7.11
C GLY A 125 6.32 -22.24 -6.76
N TRP A 126 7.52 -22.51 -6.26
CA TRP A 126 8.43 -21.46 -5.78
C TRP A 126 8.88 -20.50 -6.90
N TYR A 127 9.10 -21.04 -8.11
CA TYR A 127 9.50 -20.29 -9.31
C TYR A 127 8.34 -19.70 -10.13
N ASN A 128 7.09 -19.87 -9.70
CA ASN A 128 5.98 -19.21 -10.36
C ASN A 128 6.13 -17.68 -10.19
N PRO A 129 5.91 -16.82 -11.20
CA PRO A 129 5.91 -15.36 -11.02
C PRO A 129 4.96 -14.86 -9.93
N ASN A 130 3.91 -15.62 -9.59
CA ASN A 130 2.99 -15.38 -8.48
C ASN A 130 3.36 -16.17 -7.20
N GLY A 131 4.51 -16.82 -7.18
CA GLY A 131 5.02 -17.69 -6.13
C GLY A 131 5.79 -16.92 -5.05
N THR A 132 6.26 -17.65 -4.04
CA THR A 132 6.91 -17.05 -2.86
C THR A 132 8.23 -16.34 -3.20
N LEU A 133 9.00 -16.83 -4.19
CA LEU A 133 10.29 -16.22 -4.56
C LEU A 133 10.07 -14.82 -5.12
N PHE A 134 9.25 -14.72 -6.16
CA PHE A 134 9.02 -13.46 -6.85
C PHE A 134 8.24 -12.46 -5.99
N ASN A 135 7.38 -12.92 -5.09
CA ASN A 135 6.78 -12.06 -4.07
C ASN A 135 7.81 -11.53 -3.08
N GLY A 136 8.75 -12.37 -2.63
CA GLY A 136 9.86 -11.96 -1.77
C GLY A 136 10.80 -10.96 -2.45
N ILE A 137 11.18 -11.24 -3.70
CA ILE A 137 11.98 -10.32 -4.53
C ILE A 137 11.21 -9.01 -4.72
N SER A 138 9.92 -9.06 -5.07
CA SER A 138 9.09 -7.86 -5.22
C SER A 138 9.04 -7.03 -3.94
N ALA A 139 8.99 -7.67 -2.76
CA ALA A 139 9.05 -6.99 -1.46
C ALA A 139 10.39 -6.30 -1.23
N VAL A 140 11.52 -6.96 -1.53
CA VAL A 140 12.86 -6.34 -1.41
C VAL A 140 13.00 -5.17 -2.37
N LEU A 141 12.60 -5.34 -3.63
CA LEU A 141 12.61 -4.26 -4.63
C LEU A 141 11.72 -3.09 -4.19
N LEU A 142 10.62 -3.35 -3.48
CA LEU A 142 9.72 -2.32 -2.96
C LEU A 142 10.39 -1.48 -1.88
N ILE A 143 11.09 -2.15 -0.95
CA ILE A 143 11.87 -1.48 0.09
C ILE A 143 12.97 -0.63 -0.56
N ILE A 144 13.69 -1.18 -1.54
CA ILE A 144 14.74 -0.45 -2.27
C ILE A 144 14.15 0.78 -2.96
N SER A 145 13.04 0.63 -3.70
CA SER A 145 12.40 1.74 -4.40
C SER A 145 12.01 2.89 -3.48
N TYR A 146 11.51 2.59 -2.27
CA TYR A 146 11.18 3.61 -1.28
C TYR A 146 12.41 4.17 -0.55
N SER A 147 13.48 3.37 -0.41
CA SER A 147 14.73 3.83 0.22
C SER A 147 15.53 4.78 -0.68
N SER A 148 15.42 4.63 -2.00
CA SER A 148 16.22 5.43 -2.94
C SER A 148 15.93 6.94 -2.91
N PRO A 149 14.68 7.45 -2.82
CA PRO A 149 14.41 8.88 -2.76
C PRO A 149 15.25 9.66 -1.74
N SER A 150 15.37 9.15 -0.51
CA SER A 150 16.19 9.75 0.56
C SER A 150 17.71 9.71 0.27
N LEU A 151 18.15 8.91 -0.69
CA LEU A 151 19.55 8.79 -1.11
C LEU A 151 19.86 9.57 -2.40
N ILE A 152 18.83 9.89 -3.19
CA ILE A 152 18.95 10.52 -4.51
C ILE A 152 19.18 12.02 -4.36
N VAL A 153 18.31 12.71 -3.61
CA VAL A 153 18.35 14.17 -3.47
C VAL A 153 18.97 14.52 -2.13
N PHE A 154 19.97 15.40 -2.13
CA PHE A 154 20.63 15.87 -0.91
C PHE A 154 21.25 17.25 -1.17
N VAL A 155 21.61 17.93 -0.07
CA VAL A 155 22.39 19.18 -0.14
C VAL A 155 23.87 18.83 -0.17
N GLU A 156 24.56 19.29 -1.21
CA GLU A 156 25.98 19.13 -1.45
C GLU A 156 26.71 20.41 -1.07
N LEU A 157 27.69 20.30 -0.18
CA LEU A 157 28.60 21.38 0.14
C LEU A 157 29.87 21.23 -0.73
N GLN A 158 30.09 22.21 -1.60
CA GLN A 158 31.23 22.25 -2.51
C GLN A 158 32.23 23.32 -2.05
N TYR A 159 33.50 22.94 -2.01
CA TYR A 159 34.62 23.85 -1.72
C TYR A 159 35.32 24.19 -3.03
N ASP A 160 35.27 25.46 -3.46
CA ASP A 160 36.11 25.91 -4.57
C ASP A 160 37.45 26.43 -4.03
N LEU A 161 38.52 25.70 -4.34
CA LEU A 161 39.89 26.02 -3.96
C LEU A 161 40.58 27.00 -4.95
N LYS A 162 39.88 27.50 -5.98
CA LYS A 162 40.48 28.31 -7.06
C LYS A 162 39.78 29.65 -7.32
N GLY A 163 39.41 30.37 -6.26
CA GLY A 163 39.22 31.81 -6.39
C GLY A 163 40.55 32.52 -6.73
N PRO A 164 40.57 33.52 -7.64
CA PRO A 164 41.78 34.27 -8.01
C PRO A 164 42.49 34.96 -6.83
N ASP A 165 41.79 35.10 -5.70
CA ASP A 165 42.27 35.76 -4.48
C ASP A 165 42.74 34.77 -3.39
N GLY A 166 42.70 33.46 -3.66
CA GLY A 166 43.06 32.42 -2.67
C GLY A 166 42.05 32.25 -1.52
N ILE A 167 40.89 32.90 -1.61
CA ILE A 167 39.80 32.77 -0.63
C ILE A 167 38.95 31.55 -1.01
N VAL A 168 38.83 30.60 -0.07
CA VAL A 168 37.93 29.44 -0.18
C VAL A 168 36.49 29.96 -0.10
N GLN A 169 35.73 29.82 -1.20
CA GLN A 169 34.29 30.08 -1.21
C GLN A 169 33.54 28.76 -1.07
N ASN A 170 32.61 28.72 -0.12
CA ASN A 170 31.70 27.61 0.07
C ASN A 170 30.47 27.83 -0.80
N PHE A 171 30.13 26.85 -1.61
CA PHE A 171 28.88 26.82 -2.36
C PHE A 171 28.02 25.67 -1.84
N GLU A 172 26.72 25.93 -1.68
CA GLU A 172 25.75 24.87 -1.45
C GLU A 172 24.94 24.66 -2.72
N SER A 173 24.75 23.39 -3.07
CA SER A 173 23.94 23.01 -4.21
C SER A 173 23.00 21.86 -3.84
N VAL A 174 21.83 21.81 -4.46
CA VAL A 174 21.03 20.57 -4.43
C VAL A 174 21.59 19.66 -5.49
N ALA A 175 21.98 18.45 -5.12
CA ALA A 175 22.58 17.49 -6.03
C ALA A 175 21.77 16.20 -6.11
N ILE A 176 21.88 15.54 -7.27
CA ILE A 176 21.32 14.23 -7.53
C ILE A 176 22.44 13.19 -7.57
N ALA A 177 22.31 12.14 -6.76
CA ALA A 177 23.27 11.03 -6.75
C ALA A 177 22.96 10.02 -7.88
N GLY A 178 23.97 9.71 -8.70
CA GLY A 178 23.80 8.83 -9.86
C GLY A 178 23.48 7.37 -9.50
N LEU A 179 24.20 6.80 -8.52
CA LEU A 179 24.04 5.38 -8.15
C LEU A 179 22.65 5.07 -7.54
N PRO A 180 22.14 5.82 -6.55
CA PRO A 180 20.79 5.58 -6.03
C PRO A 180 19.69 5.75 -7.08
N LEU A 181 19.87 6.70 -8.01
CA LEU A 181 18.95 6.92 -9.12
C LEU A 181 18.93 5.72 -10.08
N LEU A 182 20.11 5.17 -10.41
CA LEU A 182 20.22 3.93 -11.19
C LEU A 182 19.53 2.76 -10.47
N ILE A 183 19.80 2.58 -9.17
CA ILE A 183 19.21 1.50 -8.36
C ILE A 183 17.69 1.62 -8.31
N LEU A 184 17.14 2.82 -8.14
CA LEU A 184 15.70 3.07 -8.20
C LEU A 184 15.12 2.63 -9.56
N GLY A 185 15.77 3.05 -10.65
CA GLY A 185 15.37 2.71 -12.00
C GLY A 185 15.34 1.20 -12.22
N VAL A 186 16.41 0.48 -11.85
CA VAL A 186 16.49 -0.98 -11.95
C VAL A 186 15.44 -1.66 -11.08
N ALA A 187 15.24 -1.19 -9.85
CA ALA A 187 14.27 -1.78 -8.93
C ALA A 187 12.84 -1.71 -9.48
N LEU A 188 12.43 -0.54 -9.98
CA LEU A 188 11.12 -0.35 -10.61
C LEU A 188 10.99 -1.18 -11.90
N LEU A 189 12.03 -1.28 -12.73
CA LEU A 189 12.00 -2.08 -13.96
C LEU A 189 11.77 -3.56 -13.65
N LEU A 190 12.50 -4.09 -12.68
CA LEU A 190 12.36 -5.48 -12.25
C LEU A 190 10.96 -5.74 -11.69
N GLN A 191 10.39 -4.82 -10.92
CA GLN A 191 9.01 -4.94 -10.47
C GLN A 191 8.00 -4.95 -11.64
N VAL A 192 8.19 -4.10 -12.66
CA VAL A 192 7.38 -4.11 -13.88
C VAL A 192 7.48 -5.46 -14.59
N ILE A 193 8.69 -5.99 -14.76
CA ILE A 193 8.94 -7.30 -15.39
C ILE A 193 8.25 -8.43 -14.62
N ILE A 194 8.32 -8.42 -13.28
CA ILE A 194 7.65 -9.40 -12.43
C ILE A 194 6.14 -9.32 -12.60
N ALA A 195 5.55 -8.13 -12.48
CA ALA A 195 4.10 -7.95 -12.61
C ALA A 195 3.59 -8.33 -14.01
N PHE A 196 4.35 -8.00 -15.06
CA PHE A 196 4.02 -8.37 -16.43
C PHE A 196 4.11 -9.88 -16.66
N SER A 197 5.15 -10.52 -16.13
CA SER A 197 5.32 -11.98 -16.15
C SER A 197 4.19 -12.68 -15.41
N ALA A 198 3.81 -12.18 -14.24
CA ALA A 198 2.69 -12.67 -13.43
C ALA A 198 1.35 -12.55 -14.15
N MET A 199 1.11 -11.43 -14.83
CA MET A 199 -0.07 -11.23 -15.67
C MET A 199 -0.12 -12.21 -16.86
N ARG A 200 1.01 -12.50 -17.50
CA ARG A 200 1.07 -13.44 -18.63
C ARG A 200 0.90 -14.90 -18.21
N ALA A 201 1.32 -15.24 -17.00
CA ALA A 201 1.27 -16.62 -16.49
C ALA A 201 -0.15 -17.12 -16.18
N VAL A 202 -1.14 -16.23 -16.08
CA VAL A 202 -2.47 -16.57 -15.56
C VAL A 202 -3.59 -15.97 -16.40
N LYS A 203 -4.67 -16.74 -16.60
CA LYS A 203 -5.90 -16.22 -17.20
C LYS A 203 -6.66 -15.38 -16.16
N ILE A 204 -6.68 -14.07 -16.36
CA ILE A 204 -7.39 -13.13 -15.48
C ILE A 204 -8.90 -13.20 -15.76
N LEU A 205 -9.67 -13.58 -14.74
CA LEU A 205 -11.14 -13.72 -14.81
C LEU A 205 -11.83 -12.35 -14.88
N THR A 206 -11.43 -11.43 -13.99
CA THR A 206 -11.92 -10.05 -13.97
C THR A 206 -10.82 -9.09 -13.51
N TRP A 207 -10.81 -7.89 -14.11
CA TRP A 207 -9.98 -6.77 -13.66
C TRP A 207 -10.66 -5.90 -12.60
N SER A 208 -11.91 -6.21 -12.25
CA SER A 208 -12.63 -5.49 -11.21
C SER A 208 -12.01 -5.74 -9.83
N SER A 209 -11.92 -4.68 -9.03
CA SER A 209 -11.56 -4.80 -7.61
C SER A 209 -12.75 -5.15 -6.72
N SER A 210 -13.96 -5.19 -7.30
CA SER A 210 -15.19 -5.53 -6.57
C SER A 210 -15.17 -6.99 -6.14
N PRO A 211 -15.46 -7.28 -4.86
CA PRO A 211 -15.60 -8.66 -4.41
C PRO A 211 -16.81 -9.37 -5.06
N PHE A 212 -17.81 -8.61 -5.52
CA PHE A 212 -19.01 -9.15 -6.17
C PHE A 212 -18.74 -9.63 -7.59
N ASP A 213 -18.05 -8.83 -8.41
CA ASP A 213 -17.66 -9.25 -9.77
C ASP A 213 -16.82 -10.52 -9.74
N LEU A 214 -15.89 -10.60 -8.77
CA LEU A 214 -15.04 -11.77 -8.62
C LEU A 214 -15.83 -12.98 -8.13
N THR A 215 -16.70 -12.82 -7.14
CA THR A 215 -17.53 -13.91 -6.63
C THR A 215 -18.48 -14.42 -7.72
N ALA A 216 -19.13 -13.52 -8.45
CA ALA A 216 -19.99 -13.85 -9.59
C ALA A 216 -19.22 -14.60 -10.68
N ALA A 217 -18.00 -14.16 -11.02
CA ALA A 217 -17.15 -14.85 -11.97
C ALA A 217 -16.81 -16.27 -11.49
N LEU A 218 -16.45 -16.45 -10.22
CA LEU A 218 -16.11 -17.77 -9.66
C LEU A 218 -17.31 -18.72 -9.62
N VAL A 219 -18.49 -18.21 -9.26
CA VAL A 219 -19.74 -18.98 -9.30
C VAL A 219 -20.09 -19.37 -10.74
N HIS A 220 -20.00 -18.42 -11.68
CA HIS A 220 -20.26 -18.66 -13.10
C HIS A 220 -19.34 -19.73 -13.70
N HIS A 221 -18.07 -19.73 -13.34
CA HIS A 221 -17.10 -20.74 -13.78
C HIS A 221 -17.11 -22.01 -12.91
N THR A 222 -18.10 -22.20 -12.04
CA THR A 222 -18.26 -23.37 -11.15
C THR A 222 -17.07 -23.64 -10.22
N GLN A 223 -16.22 -22.63 -9.98
CA GLN A 223 -15.10 -22.70 -9.05
C GLN A 223 -15.52 -22.48 -7.60
N LEU A 224 -16.72 -21.94 -7.40
CA LEU A 224 -17.32 -21.68 -6.10
C LEU A 224 -18.78 -22.11 -6.13
N THR A 225 -19.17 -23.05 -5.26
CA THR A 225 -20.55 -23.49 -5.12
C THR A 225 -21.16 -22.87 -3.87
N PRO A 226 -22.29 -22.14 -3.96
CA PRO A 226 -23.02 -21.68 -2.80
C PRO A 226 -23.36 -22.85 -1.86
N ALA A 227 -23.06 -22.70 -0.57
CA ALA A 227 -23.45 -23.65 0.44
C ALA A 227 -24.90 -23.40 0.84
N ALA A 228 -25.75 -24.42 0.70
CA ALA A 228 -27.13 -24.36 1.14
C ALA A 228 -27.21 -24.03 2.65
N PHE A 229 -28.35 -23.48 3.08
CA PHE A 229 -28.64 -23.18 4.50
C PHE A 229 -27.77 -22.09 5.18
N ARG A 230 -27.00 -21.28 4.43
CA ARG A 230 -26.08 -20.27 5.00
C ARG A 230 -26.40 -18.81 4.66
N CYS A 231 -27.68 -18.44 4.52
CA CYS A 231 -28.10 -17.08 4.12
C CYS A 231 -28.00 -16.00 5.22
N MET A 232 -27.76 -16.37 6.48
CA MET A 232 -27.68 -15.45 7.62
C MET A 232 -26.38 -15.56 8.43
N ARG A 233 -25.39 -16.29 7.93
CA ARG A 233 -24.13 -16.48 8.65
C ARG A 233 -23.04 -15.54 8.17
N CYS A 234 -22.36 -14.94 9.14
CA CYS A 234 -21.23 -14.07 8.86
C CYS A 234 -19.96 -14.90 8.62
N VAL A 235 -18.90 -14.24 8.16
CA VAL A 235 -17.58 -14.84 7.94
C VAL A 235 -16.94 -15.40 9.23
N SER A 236 -17.37 -14.99 10.42
CA SER A 236 -16.83 -15.54 11.68
C SER A 236 -17.43 -16.90 12.05
N ASP A 237 -18.53 -17.32 11.42
CA ASP A 237 -19.26 -18.55 11.75
C ASP A 237 -18.94 -19.71 10.79
N LEU A 238 -17.76 -19.68 10.13
CA LEU A 238 -17.39 -20.66 9.11
C LEU A 238 -17.34 -22.10 9.64
N ASP A 239 -16.86 -22.27 10.88
CA ASP A 239 -16.60 -23.55 11.53
C ASP A 239 -17.84 -24.14 12.22
N VAL A 240 -18.90 -23.35 12.41
CA VAL A 240 -20.14 -23.84 12.99
C VAL A 240 -20.86 -24.68 11.92
N TYR A 241 -21.24 -25.93 12.23
CA TYR A 241 -22.00 -26.78 11.30
C TYR A 241 -23.24 -26.05 10.78
N GLY A 242 -23.44 -26.12 9.45
CA GLY A 242 -24.40 -25.31 8.71
C GLY A 242 -25.83 -25.55 9.18
N GLY A 243 -26.42 -24.53 9.77
CA GLY A 243 -27.78 -24.57 10.27
C GLY A 243 -28.39 -23.17 10.28
N PRO A 244 -29.73 -23.10 10.33
CA PRO A 244 -30.47 -21.83 10.37
C PRO A 244 -29.95 -20.89 11.45
N ALA A 245 -29.95 -19.59 11.17
CA ALA A 245 -29.43 -18.59 12.08
C ALA A 245 -30.41 -17.43 12.25
N LYS A 246 -30.44 -16.84 13.45
CA LYS A 246 -31.15 -15.59 13.70
C LYS A 246 -30.29 -14.41 13.25
N PRO A 247 -30.89 -13.33 12.75
CA PRO A 247 -30.18 -12.09 12.48
C PRO A 247 -29.57 -11.52 13.77
N SER A 248 -28.46 -10.79 13.65
CA SER A 248 -27.82 -10.09 14.77
C SER A 248 -27.84 -8.58 14.54
N GLU A 249 -28.17 -7.82 15.57
CA GLU A 249 -28.15 -6.34 15.54
C GLU A 249 -26.73 -5.79 15.35
N THR A 250 -25.72 -6.54 15.82
CA THR A 250 -24.31 -6.17 15.70
C THR A 250 -23.51 -7.32 15.11
N GLN A 251 -22.66 -6.98 14.15
CA GLN A 251 -21.86 -7.94 13.41
C GLN A 251 -20.43 -7.95 13.95
N PRO A 252 -19.69 -9.07 13.81
CA PRO A 252 -18.31 -9.12 14.24
C PRO A 252 -17.47 -8.08 13.49
N SER A 253 -16.47 -7.53 14.16
CA SER A 253 -15.56 -6.56 13.56
C SER A 253 -14.52 -7.24 12.66
N ALA A 254 -13.87 -6.44 11.81
CA ALA A 254 -12.80 -6.92 10.92
C ALA A 254 -11.66 -7.60 11.69
N TRP A 255 -11.41 -7.15 12.93
CA TRP A 255 -10.45 -7.76 13.86
C TRP A 255 -10.71 -9.25 14.08
N HIS A 256 -11.98 -9.63 14.26
CA HIS A 256 -12.39 -11.01 14.53
C HIS A 256 -12.53 -11.81 13.24
N ALA A 257 -13.00 -11.15 12.17
CA ALA A 257 -13.27 -11.79 10.89
C ALA A 257 -12.02 -12.20 10.10
N HIS A 258 -10.89 -11.48 10.27
CA HIS A 258 -9.72 -11.68 9.41
C HIS A 258 -8.41 -11.73 10.23
N PRO A 259 -7.80 -12.91 10.47
CA PRO A 259 -6.64 -13.05 11.36
C PRO A 259 -5.41 -12.28 10.89
N SER A 260 -5.24 -12.08 9.58
CA SER A 260 -4.14 -11.26 9.05
C SER A 260 -4.27 -9.78 9.40
N ILE A 261 -5.48 -9.24 9.55
CA ILE A 261 -5.67 -7.83 9.93
C ILE A 261 -5.09 -7.58 11.32
N ARG A 262 -5.32 -8.50 12.27
CA ARG A 262 -4.72 -8.44 13.59
C ARG A 262 -3.19 -8.41 13.53
N LYS A 263 -2.58 -9.24 12.68
CA LYS A 263 -1.12 -9.24 12.49
C LYS A 263 -0.61 -7.89 11.97
N VAL A 264 -1.31 -7.30 11.00
CA VAL A 264 -0.94 -5.98 10.45
C VAL A 264 -1.06 -4.87 11.50
N VAL A 265 -2.15 -4.83 12.27
CA VAL A 265 -2.31 -3.82 13.33
C VAL A 265 -1.24 -3.96 14.41
N ILE A 266 -0.94 -5.19 14.86
CA ILE A 266 0.15 -5.44 15.82
C ILE A 266 1.49 -4.98 15.23
N PHE A 267 1.74 -5.28 13.96
CA PHE A 267 2.97 -4.86 13.28
C PHE A 267 3.10 -3.34 13.22
N LEU A 268 2.03 -2.59 12.94
CA LEU A 268 2.04 -1.12 12.99
C LEU A 268 2.41 -0.59 14.38
N TRP A 269 1.85 -1.18 15.45
CA TRP A 269 2.20 -0.80 16.82
C TRP A 269 3.65 -1.13 17.19
N VAL A 270 4.19 -2.24 16.68
CA VAL A 270 5.61 -2.58 16.85
C VAL A 270 6.50 -1.55 16.16
N ILE A 271 6.13 -1.07 14.96
CA ILE A 271 6.88 0.00 14.27
C ILE A 271 6.85 1.29 15.10
N VAL A 272 5.71 1.67 15.68
CA VAL A 272 5.60 2.84 16.56
C VAL A 272 6.53 2.71 17.77
N ALA A 273 6.51 1.56 18.45
CA ALA A 273 7.38 1.30 19.59
C ALA A 273 8.87 1.31 19.21
N ALA A 274 9.22 0.75 18.06
CA ALA A 274 10.58 0.77 17.52
C ALA A 274 11.05 2.20 17.20
N CYS A 275 10.18 3.03 16.61
CA CYS A 275 10.47 4.42 16.30
C CYS A 275 10.66 5.27 17.59
N ALA A 276 9.81 5.07 18.60
CA ALA A 276 9.98 5.69 19.92
C ALA A 276 11.28 5.24 20.60
N GLY A 277 11.60 3.95 20.52
CA GLY A 277 12.86 3.39 21.03
C GLY A 277 14.09 3.98 20.32
N TRP A 278 14.02 4.17 19.01
CA TRP A 278 15.07 4.84 18.23
C TRP A 278 15.25 6.29 18.67
N ALA A 279 14.16 7.07 18.82
CA ALA A 279 14.24 8.44 19.31
C ALA A 279 14.85 8.54 20.72
N ALA A 280 14.43 7.65 21.62
CA ALA A 280 14.98 7.57 22.98
C ALA A 280 16.46 7.19 22.99
N LEU A 281 16.88 6.26 22.13
CA LEU A 281 18.28 5.86 22.00
C LEU A 281 19.15 7.03 21.48
N VAL A 282 18.69 7.75 20.46
CA VAL A 282 19.39 8.94 19.94
C VAL A 282 19.52 10.01 21.03
N MET A 283 18.46 10.28 21.79
CA MET A 283 18.55 11.22 22.92
C MET A 283 19.53 10.76 24.00
N TYR A 284 19.51 9.48 24.35
CA TYR A 284 20.41 8.91 25.35
C TYR A 284 21.87 9.03 24.93
N ILE A 285 22.18 8.65 23.68
CA ILE A 285 23.54 8.75 23.13
C ILE A 285 23.99 10.22 23.08
N TRP A 286 23.10 11.15 22.70
CA TRP A 286 23.40 12.57 22.64
C TRP A 286 23.78 13.14 24.03
N ASP A 287 23.05 12.75 25.08
CA ASP A 287 23.27 13.21 26.46
C ASP A 287 24.55 12.63 27.09
N HIS A 288 24.92 11.39 26.73
CA HIS A 288 26.03 10.67 27.38
C HIS A 288 27.37 10.76 26.63
N LEU A 289 27.38 11.18 25.37
CA LEU A 289 28.63 11.41 24.63
C LEU A 289 29.25 12.76 25.03
N PRO A 290 30.59 12.83 25.19
CA PRO A 290 31.27 14.09 25.48
C PRO A 290 30.98 15.11 24.37
N HIS A 291 30.53 16.30 24.74
CA HIS A 291 30.17 17.37 23.79
C HIS A 291 31.38 17.90 23.00
N ASP A 292 32.60 17.51 23.38
CA ASP A 292 33.85 17.84 22.69
C ASP A 292 34.11 16.94 21.46
N ALA A 293 33.27 15.92 21.24
CA ALA A 293 33.36 15.06 20.07
C ALA A 293 32.51 15.64 18.92
N TYR A 294 33.08 15.70 17.70
CA TYR A 294 32.43 16.08 16.43
C TYR A 294 31.28 15.14 16.01
N PHE A 295 30.44 14.71 16.96
CA PHE A 295 29.38 13.72 16.75
C PHE A 295 28.02 14.20 17.25
N ASN A 296 27.95 15.35 17.94
CA ASN A 296 26.73 15.80 18.60
C ASN A 296 26.52 17.31 18.40
N SER A 297 25.29 17.72 18.09
CA SER A 297 24.92 19.13 18.15
C SER A 297 25.02 19.68 19.58
N HIS A 298 25.48 20.92 19.76
CA HIS A 298 25.52 21.58 21.08
C HIS A 298 24.14 22.04 21.58
N ASN A 299 23.11 21.98 20.73
CA ASN A 299 21.79 22.50 21.05
C ASN A 299 20.90 21.42 21.69
N PRO A 300 20.37 21.66 22.91
CA PRO A 300 19.40 20.76 23.51
C PRO A 300 18.08 20.83 22.77
N LEU A 301 17.33 19.73 22.78
CA LEU A 301 16.00 19.63 22.18
C LEU A 301 15.04 20.73 22.68
N THR A 302 15.20 21.16 23.94
CA THR A 302 14.37 22.20 24.58
C THR A 302 14.51 23.58 23.96
N LEU A 303 15.66 23.90 23.34
CA LEU A 303 15.89 25.18 22.66
C LEU A 303 15.36 25.20 21.22
N GLN A 304 15.16 24.03 20.60
CA GLN A 304 14.96 23.95 19.16
C GLN A 304 13.57 24.40 18.69
N GLY A 305 12.56 24.38 19.57
CA GLY A 305 11.17 24.60 19.19
C GLY A 305 10.63 23.53 18.25
N TRP A 306 9.34 23.19 18.36
CA TRP A 306 8.75 22.18 17.48
C TRP A 306 8.64 22.69 16.03
N SER A 307 9.08 21.88 15.07
CA SER A 307 8.99 22.18 13.63
C SER A 307 8.86 20.90 12.82
N LEU A 308 7.98 20.91 11.82
CA LEU A 308 7.81 19.79 10.89
C LEU A 308 8.96 19.70 9.89
N ILE A 309 9.51 20.84 9.49
CA ILE A 309 10.70 20.93 8.62
C ILE A 309 11.92 21.13 9.50
N GLN A 310 13.02 20.50 9.13
CA GLN A 310 14.31 20.64 9.80
C GLN A 310 14.75 22.10 9.80
N LYS A 311 15.17 22.60 10.97
CA LYS A 311 15.82 23.90 11.11
C LYS A 311 17.32 23.68 11.22
N PRO A 312 18.15 24.58 10.64
CA PRO A 312 19.59 24.56 10.85
C PRO A 312 19.91 24.59 12.36
N GLY A 313 20.88 23.77 12.78
CA GLY A 313 21.33 23.72 14.18
C GLY A 313 20.42 22.93 15.13
N GLY A 314 19.63 21.99 14.61
CA GLY A 314 18.80 21.11 15.44
C GLY A 314 19.56 20.13 16.32
N ASN A 315 18.86 19.43 17.22
CA ASN A 315 19.39 18.32 17.99
C ASN A 315 19.62 17.11 17.09
N TYR A 316 20.88 16.70 16.93
CA TYR A 316 21.25 15.55 16.12
C TYR A 316 22.46 14.80 16.68
N ILE A 317 22.58 13.55 16.23
CA ILE A 317 23.83 12.80 16.25
C ILE A 317 24.31 12.67 14.81
N GLU A 318 25.60 12.87 14.60
CA GLU A 318 26.27 12.63 13.34
C GLU A 318 27.24 11.46 13.44
N TYR A 319 27.44 10.75 12.33
CA TYR A 319 28.54 9.81 12.19
C TYR A 319 29.01 9.74 10.73
N THR A 320 30.31 9.47 10.55
CA THR A 320 30.95 9.38 9.24
C THR A 320 31.18 7.93 8.86
N LEU A 321 30.94 7.59 7.59
CA LEU A 321 31.33 6.28 7.07
C LEU A 321 32.83 6.26 6.76
N PRO A 322 33.61 5.30 7.30
CA PRO A 322 35.07 5.31 7.24
C PRO A 322 35.68 4.87 5.89
N PHE A 323 34.85 4.61 4.89
CA PHE A 323 35.28 4.15 3.57
C PHE A 323 34.39 4.76 2.47
N GLY A 324 34.97 4.98 1.28
CA GLY A 324 34.27 5.49 0.09
C GLY A 324 33.90 4.41 -0.93
N GLY A 325 33.32 4.83 -2.05
CA GLY A 325 33.00 3.96 -3.19
C GLY A 325 31.80 3.02 -2.97
N LEU A 326 31.82 1.87 -3.63
CA LEU A 326 30.69 0.91 -3.63
C LEU A 326 30.38 0.34 -2.25
N GLY A 327 31.40 0.12 -1.42
CA GLY A 327 31.23 -0.37 -0.05
C GLY A 327 30.39 0.60 0.80
N ALA A 328 30.67 1.90 0.69
CA ALA A 328 29.96 2.96 1.40
C ALA A 328 28.49 3.01 1.01
N TRP A 329 28.23 3.02 -0.30
CA TRP A 329 26.87 2.97 -0.84
C TRP A 329 26.11 1.71 -0.44
N THR A 330 26.77 0.55 -0.43
CA THR A 330 26.14 -0.70 -0.02
C THR A 330 25.72 -0.63 1.45
N LEU A 331 26.62 -0.17 2.32
CA LEU A 331 26.31 -0.02 3.74
C LEU A 331 25.17 0.99 3.96
N LEU A 332 25.20 2.11 3.24
CA LEU A 332 24.17 3.14 3.32
C LEU A 332 22.80 2.61 2.88
N PHE A 333 22.72 1.92 1.75
CA PHE A 333 21.49 1.29 1.27
C PHE A 333 20.97 0.24 2.26
N VAL A 334 21.86 -0.60 2.80
CA VAL A 334 21.47 -1.62 3.79
C VAL A 334 20.95 -0.97 5.07
N ASN A 335 21.57 0.12 5.53
CA ASN A 335 21.14 0.85 6.72
C ASN A 335 19.74 1.47 6.51
N VAL A 336 19.58 2.25 5.43
CA VAL A 336 18.30 2.89 5.09
C VAL A 336 17.22 1.85 4.84
N ALA A 337 17.49 0.81 4.04
CA ALA A 337 16.53 -0.26 3.77
C ALA A 337 16.16 -1.06 5.03
N GLY A 338 17.10 -1.21 5.97
CA GLY A 338 16.86 -1.90 7.23
C GLY A 338 15.86 -1.16 8.12
N VAL A 339 15.95 0.17 8.19
CA VAL A 339 15.06 1.00 9.01
C VAL A 339 13.75 1.33 8.27
N GLN A 340 13.84 1.66 6.98
CA GLN A 340 12.70 2.03 6.15
C GLN A 340 11.89 0.82 5.68
N GLY A 341 12.51 -0.37 5.61
CA GLY A 341 11.86 -1.60 5.16
C GLY A 341 10.62 -1.99 5.98
N PRO A 342 10.70 -2.05 7.32
CA PRO A 342 9.53 -2.26 8.17
C PRO A 342 8.42 -1.24 7.93
N LEU A 343 8.77 0.05 7.77
CA LEU A 343 7.82 1.12 7.45
C LEU A 343 7.12 0.85 6.11
N THR A 344 7.88 0.60 5.04
CA THR A 344 7.33 0.27 3.71
C THR A 344 6.40 -0.94 3.78
N LEU A 345 6.84 -2.04 4.40
CA LEU A 345 6.03 -3.25 4.54
C LEU A 345 4.76 -2.98 5.37
N GLY A 346 4.84 -2.17 6.42
CA GLY A 346 3.70 -1.85 7.29
C GLY A 346 2.63 -1.07 6.55
N LEU A 347 3.04 -0.08 5.75
CA LEU A 347 2.15 0.74 4.93
C LEU A 347 1.49 -0.07 3.81
N HIS A 348 2.25 -0.93 3.13
CA HIS A 348 1.68 -1.83 2.11
C HIS A 348 0.78 -2.90 2.71
N CYS A 349 1.12 -3.44 3.88
CA CYS A 349 0.23 -4.38 4.58
C CYS A 349 -1.08 -3.70 5.03
N SER A 350 -1.05 -2.40 5.33
CA SER A 350 -2.24 -1.63 5.71
C SER A 350 -3.25 -1.47 4.57
N GLU A 351 -2.83 -1.63 3.31
CA GLU A 351 -3.76 -1.72 2.16
C GLU A 351 -4.76 -2.86 2.32
N LEU A 352 -4.34 -4.00 2.92
CA LEU A 352 -5.26 -5.11 3.22
C LEU A 352 -6.43 -4.59 4.05
N ILE A 353 -6.14 -3.81 5.10
CA ILE A 353 -7.16 -3.30 6.02
C ILE A 353 -8.11 -2.36 5.26
N ALA A 354 -7.57 -1.40 4.51
CA ALA A 354 -8.38 -0.45 3.75
C ALA A 354 -9.28 -1.16 2.72
N ASN A 355 -8.75 -2.16 2.01
CA ASN A 355 -9.49 -2.92 1.01
C ASN A 355 -10.55 -3.83 1.64
N VAL A 356 -10.27 -4.53 2.74
CA VAL A 356 -11.26 -5.37 3.44
C VAL A 356 -12.42 -4.53 3.99
N ILE A 357 -12.12 -3.37 4.57
CA ILE A 357 -13.16 -2.45 5.07
C ILE A 357 -13.96 -1.85 3.91
N ARG A 358 -13.30 -1.54 2.78
CA ARG A 358 -13.98 -1.09 1.56
C ARG A 358 -14.92 -2.16 1.02
N ASP A 359 -14.47 -3.41 0.95
CA ASP A 359 -15.26 -4.54 0.47
C ASP A 359 -16.51 -4.76 1.34
N GLU A 360 -16.36 -4.69 2.67
CA GLU A 360 -17.50 -4.73 3.60
C GLU A 360 -18.43 -3.52 3.43
N ARG A 361 -17.88 -2.31 3.28
CA ARG A 361 -18.71 -1.11 3.08
C ARG A 361 -19.50 -1.17 1.77
N GLN A 362 -18.92 -1.75 0.71
CA GLN A 362 -19.63 -2.03 -0.53
C GLN A 362 -20.78 -3.01 -0.26
N TRP A 363 -20.52 -4.12 0.44
CA TRP A 363 -21.58 -5.07 0.81
C TRP A 363 -22.74 -4.41 1.57
N ARG A 364 -22.44 -3.51 2.51
CA ARG A 364 -23.45 -2.75 3.26
C ARG A 364 -24.27 -1.78 2.42
N CYS A 365 -23.92 -1.53 1.16
CA CYS A 365 -24.79 -0.74 0.27
C CYS A 365 -26.02 -1.52 -0.18
N ALA A 366 -26.02 -2.86 -0.12
CA ALA A 366 -27.15 -3.68 -0.54
C ALA A 366 -28.41 -3.47 0.33
N THR A 367 -28.26 -3.07 1.59
CA THR A 367 -29.39 -2.73 2.48
C THR A 367 -29.85 -1.28 2.38
N ARG A 368 -29.17 -0.45 1.57
CA ARG A 368 -29.55 0.95 1.39
C ARG A 368 -30.58 1.09 0.28
N ARG A 369 -31.35 2.18 0.32
CA ARG A 369 -32.33 2.53 -0.73
C ARG A 369 -31.74 2.52 -2.15
N GLN A 370 -30.47 2.89 -2.31
CA GLN A 370 -29.79 2.94 -3.61
C GLN A 370 -29.35 1.57 -4.15
N GLY A 371 -29.33 0.54 -3.30
CA GLY A 371 -28.79 -0.78 -3.62
C GLY A 371 -27.27 -0.81 -3.78
N LEU A 372 -26.74 -2.03 -3.88
CA LEU A 372 -25.36 -2.32 -4.24
C LEU A 372 -25.25 -2.36 -5.77
N ARG A 373 -24.37 -1.54 -6.34
CA ARG A 373 -24.08 -1.57 -7.80
C ARG A 373 -22.83 -2.40 -8.07
N VAL A 374 -22.96 -3.36 -8.98
CA VAL A 374 -21.85 -4.26 -9.35
C VAL A 374 -20.83 -3.55 -10.24
N ALA A 375 -21.30 -2.75 -11.20
CA ALA A 375 -20.45 -1.97 -12.09
C ALA A 375 -20.14 -0.58 -11.53
N THR A 376 -18.89 -0.35 -11.10
CA THR A 376 -18.41 0.99 -10.76
C THR A 376 -17.15 1.32 -11.55
N ASN A 377 -17.06 2.55 -12.07
CA ASN A 377 -15.82 3.10 -12.64
C ASN A 377 -14.65 2.77 -11.70
N PRO A 378 -13.57 2.12 -12.17
CA PRO A 378 -12.54 1.54 -11.29
C PRO A 378 -11.82 2.57 -10.41
N LEU A 379 -11.70 3.82 -10.88
CA LEU A 379 -11.05 4.90 -10.13
C LEU A 379 -11.98 5.55 -9.10
N LYS A 380 -13.30 5.54 -9.34
CA LYS A 380 -14.25 6.23 -8.47
C LYS A 380 -14.25 5.67 -7.04
N PRO A 381 -14.29 4.35 -6.79
CA PRO A 381 -14.19 3.79 -5.44
C PRO A 381 -12.87 4.09 -4.75
N ILE A 382 -11.76 4.20 -5.49
CA ILE A 382 -10.44 4.45 -4.90
C ILE A 382 -10.37 5.88 -4.36
N PHE A 383 -10.77 6.87 -5.16
CA PHE A 383 -10.76 8.28 -4.75
C PHE A 383 -11.93 8.70 -3.86
N THR A 384 -13.04 7.96 -3.86
CA THR A 384 -14.17 8.26 -2.97
C THR A 384 -14.06 7.57 -1.61
N HIS A 385 -13.22 6.53 -1.47
CA HIS A 385 -13.09 5.84 -0.19
C HIS A 385 -12.03 6.51 0.70
N PRO A 386 -12.41 7.10 1.85
CA PRO A 386 -11.49 7.89 2.66
C PRO A 386 -10.29 7.09 3.18
N LEU A 387 -10.44 5.78 3.45
CA LEU A 387 -9.31 4.95 3.90
C LEU A 387 -8.23 4.77 2.83
N CYS A 388 -8.64 4.59 1.57
CA CYS A 388 -7.70 4.42 0.46
C CYS A 388 -6.96 5.74 0.20
N LEU A 389 -7.67 6.86 0.29
CA LEU A 389 -7.08 8.20 0.16
C LEU A 389 -6.09 8.50 1.29
N VAL A 390 -6.44 8.18 2.55
CA VAL A 390 -5.55 8.35 3.70
C VAL A 390 -4.26 7.55 3.51
N LEU A 391 -4.32 6.29 3.08
CA LEU A 391 -3.10 5.51 2.79
C LEU A 391 -2.29 6.07 1.63
N PHE A 392 -2.97 6.47 0.56
CA PHE A 392 -2.32 7.03 -0.63
C PHE A 392 -1.51 8.28 -0.29
N ILE A 393 -2.02 9.13 0.60
CA ILE A 393 -1.31 10.33 1.10
C ILE A 393 -0.25 9.95 2.15
N ALA A 394 -0.58 9.06 3.08
CA ALA A 394 0.31 8.69 4.19
C ALA A 394 1.60 8.02 3.71
N LYS A 395 1.58 7.28 2.60
CA LYS A 395 2.77 6.60 2.07
C LYS A 395 3.91 7.55 1.71
N PRO A 396 3.77 8.45 0.72
CA PRO A 396 4.85 9.36 0.38
C PRO A 396 5.17 10.29 1.54
N PHE A 397 4.16 10.71 2.32
CA PHE A 397 4.37 11.59 3.46
C PHE A 397 5.23 10.95 4.56
N LEU A 398 4.97 9.69 4.94
CA LEU A 398 5.74 9.02 5.99
C LEU A 398 7.13 8.60 5.52
N HIS A 399 7.31 8.29 4.24
CA HIS A 399 8.64 8.05 3.65
C HIS A 399 9.46 9.34 3.60
N TRP A 400 8.83 10.46 3.23
CA TRP A 400 9.46 11.77 3.29
C TRP A 400 9.82 12.17 4.74
N MET A 401 8.92 11.98 5.71
CA MET A 401 9.23 12.23 7.13
C MET A 401 10.35 11.35 7.66
N PHE A 402 10.48 10.13 7.14
CA PHE A 402 11.63 9.29 7.43
C PHE A 402 12.93 9.90 6.87
N GLY A 403 12.91 10.42 5.63
CA GLY A 403 14.02 11.20 5.07
C GLY A 403 14.40 12.40 5.93
N LEU A 404 13.42 13.16 6.45
CA LEU A 404 13.70 14.26 7.39
C LEU A 404 14.36 13.80 8.71
N SER A 405 14.13 12.55 9.11
CA SER A 405 14.69 11.99 10.34
C SER A 405 16.14 11.50 10.15
N PHE A 406 16.49 11.20 8.90
CA PHE A 406 17.74 10.60 8.49
C PHE A 406 18.27 11.35 7.26
N ASP A 407 19.12 12.34 7.50
CA ASP A 407 19.68 13.18 6.45
C ASP A 407 21.12 12.75 6.13
N ILE A 408 21.52 12.91 4.88
CA ILE A 408 22.86 12.56 4.41
C ILE A 408 23.47 13.80 3.78
N TYR A 409 24.38 14.41 4.53
CA TYR A 409 25.22 15.48 4.02
C TYR A 409 26.46 14.91 3.36
N LYS A 410 26.88 15.56 2.29
CA LYS A 410 28.01 15.11 1.48
C LYS A 410 28.93 16.29 1.20
N TYR A 411 30.21 16.08 1.47
CA TYR A 411 31.26 16.95 0.95
C TYR A 411 31.63 16.44 -0.44
N ALA A 412 31.61 17.34 -1.41
CA ALA A 412 32.02 17.01 -2.76
C ALA A 412 33.12 17.93 -3.27
N GLY A 413 34.16 17.31 -3.82
CA GLY A 413 35.15 17.95 -4.68
C GLY A 413 34.84 17.60 -6.13
N ASP A 414 34.69 18.62 -6.98
CA ASP A 414 34.53 18.46 -8.44
C ASP A 414 33.44 17.44 -8.88
N GLY A 415 32.29 17.42 -8.20
CA GLY A 415 31.15 16.54 -8.53
C GLY A 415 31.29 15.09 -8.06
N THR A 416 32.24 14.83 -7.16
CA THR A 416 32.47 13.51 -6.55
C THR A 416 32.37 13.59 -5.03
N ILE A 417 31.64 12.64 -4.41
CA ILE A 417 31.46 12.57 -2.96
C ILE A 417 32.75 12.05 -2.31
N ASP A 418 33.32 12.84 -1.40
CA ASP A 418 34.51 12.46 -0.61
C ASP A 418 34.13 11.61 0.60
N ASN A 419 33.15 12.07 1.40
CA ASN A 419 32.71 11.41 2.62
C ASN A 419 31.19 11.52 2.80
N PHE A 420 30.60 10.51 3.43
CA PHE A 420 29.20 10.52 3.85
C PHE A 420 29.09 10.89 5.32
N LEU A 421 28.37 11.96 5.62
CA LEU A 421 27.98 12.33 6.97
C LEU A 421 26.49 12.05 7.12
N ILE A 422 26.17 11.23 8.12
CA ILE A 422 24.80 10.81 8.37
C ILE A 422 24.31 11.51 9.63
N TYR A 423 23.24 12.26 9.50
CA TYR A 423 22.59 13.00 10.58
C TYR A 423 21.29 12.31 10.99
N MET A 424 21.15 12.07 12.29
CA MET A 424 19.92 11.56 12.89
C MET A 424 19.27 12.65 13.75
N TYR A 425 18.17 13.22 13.26
CA TYR A 425 17.50 14.33 13.93
C TYR A 425 16.43 13.84 14.91
N THR A 426 16.70 13.97 16.20
CA THR A 426 15.80 13.51 17.27
C THR A 426 14.37 14.05 17.14
N ALA A 427 14.22 15.34 16.88
CA ALA A 427 12.90 15.97 16.76
C ALA A 427 12.08 15.39 15.59
N GLN A 428 12.75 15.06 14.47
CA GLN A 428 12.10 14.51 13.29
C GLN A 428 11.74 13.04 13.48
N ILE A 429 12.59 12.26 14.18
CA ILE A 429 12.24 10.89 14.58
C ILE A 429 10.99 10.89 15.46
N TRP A 430 10.87 11.83 16.41
CA TRP A 430 9.65 11.99 17.20
C TRP A 430 8.43 12.38 16.35
N ASN A 431 8.59 13.28 15.38
CA ASN A 431 7.51 13.63 14.44
C ASN A 431 7.04 12.41 13.65
N LEU A 432 7.97 11.60 13.11
CA LEU A 432 7.67 10.36 12.43
C LEU A 432 6.92 9.38 13.36
N CYS A 433 7.40 9.22 14.59
CA CYS A 433 6.75 8.38 15.61
C CYS A 433 5.31 8.83 15.89
N ILE A 434 5.06 10.13 16.04
CA ILE A 434 3.72 10.69 16.26
C ILE A 434 2.83 10.43 15.04
N ALA A 435 3.33 10.65 13.83
CA ALA A 435 2.57 10.40 12.60
C ALA A 435 2.20 8.91 12.46
N LEU A 436 3.13 8.01 12.78
CA LEU A 436 2.89 6.56 12.81
C LEU A 436 1.90 6.16 13.91
N PHE A 437 1.98 6.77 15.09
CA PHE A 437 1.03 6.56 16.18
C PHE A 437 -0.39 6.95 15.76
N ILE A 438 -0.56 8.09 15.09
CA ILE A 438 -1.85 8.55 14.56
C ILE A 438 -2.38 7.55 13.55
N LEU A 439 -1.54 7.10 12.60
CA LEU A 439 -1.93 6.12 11.58
C LEU A 439 -2.33 4.77 12.20
N ALA A 440 -1.53 4.25 13.14
CA ALA A 440 -1.78 3.00 13.84
C ALA A 440 -3.07 3.07 14.67
N SER A 441 -3.30 4.19 15.37
CA SER A 441 -4.52 4.44 16.14
C SER A 441 -5.74 4.50 15.23
N PHE A 442 -5.63 5.20 14.09
CA PHE A 442 -6.69 5.29 13.09
C PHE A 442 -7.09 3.91 12.55
N PHE A 443 -6.12 3.09 12.13
CA PHE A 443 -6.42 1.73 11.65
C PHE A 443 -6.95 0.81 12.74
N THR A 444 -6.42 0.90 13.97
CA THR A 444 -6.93 0.15 15.11
C THR A 444 -8.40 0.48 15.36
N PHE A 445 -8.75 1.77 15.39
CA PHE A 445 -10.13 2.23 15.57
C PHE A 445 -11.06 1.70 14.46
N VAL A 446 -10.64 1.84 13.20
CA VAL A 446 -11.43 1.38 12.04
C VAL A 446 -11.67 -0.13 12.08
N VAL A 447 -10.66 -0.93 12.43
CA VAL A 447 -10.73 -2.39 12.47
C VAL A 447 -11.56 -2.93 13.63
N LEU A 448 -11.57 -2.22 14.77
CA LEU A 448 -12.37 -2.58 15.94
C LEU A 448 -13.85 -2.20 15.79
N ARG A 449 -14.18 -1.28 14.88
CA ARG A 449 -15.56 -0.86 14.64
C ARG A 449 -16.41 -2.03 14.15
N ARG A 450 -17.48 -2.33 14.91
CA ARG A 450 -18.48 -3.34 14.54
C ARG A 450 -19.50 -2.74 13.58
N PRO A 451 -19.83 -3.42 12.46
CA PRO A 451 -20.95 -3.03 11.62
C PRO A 451 -22.27 -3.22 12.37
N CYS A 452 -23.17 -2.24 12.23
CA CYS A 452 -24.53 -2.32 12.77
C CYS A 452 -25.50 -2.86 11.71
N GLY A 453 -26.53 -3.57 12.18
CA GLY A 453 -27.65 -4.03 11.37
C GLY A 453 -27.62 -5.54 11.07
N PRO A 454 -28.77 -6.08 10.61
CA PRO A 454 -29.02 -7.52 10.48
C PRO A 454 -28.21 -8.19 9.37
N GLN A 455 -27.67 -7.42 8.42
CA GLN A 455 -26.92 -7.95 7.29
C GLN A 455 -25.64 -8.66 7.77
N PRO A 456 -25.39 -9.93 7.41
CA PRO A 456 -24.20 -10.65 7.85
C PRO A 456 -22.92 -10.00 7.35
N ALA A 457 -21.90 -9.90 8.20
CA ALA A 457 -20.59 -9.39 7.77
C ALA A 457 -19.85 -10.39 6.87
N ALA A 458 -19.32 -9.91 5.75
CA ALA A 458 -18.64 -10.74 4.75
C ALA A 458 -17.16 -10.39 4.61
N TYR A 459 -16.78 -9.11 4.76
CA TYR A 459 -15.39 -8.63 4.68
C TYR A 459 -14.63 -9.12 3.43
N GLY A 460 -15.34 -9.27 2.30
CA GLY A 460 -14.78 -9.76 1.05
C GLY A 460 -14.49 -11.27 1.01
N HIS A 461 -14.98 -12.07 1.97
CA HIS A 461 -14.89 -13.53 1.93
C HIS A 461 -15.80 -14.10 0.84
N LEU A 462 -15.21 -14.74 -0.16
CA LEU A 462 -15.88 -15.09 -1.42
C LEU A 462 -16.98 -16.14 -1.21
N GLN A 463 -16.70 -17.18 -0.41
CA GLN A 463 -17.70 -18.21 -0.10
C GLN A 463 -18.87 -17.63 0.71
N THR A 464 -18.60 -16.70 1.63
CA THR A 464 -19.68 -16.05 2.40
C THR A 464 -20.54 -15.21 1.47
N LEU A 465 -19.94 -14.43 0.57
CA LEU A 465 -20.69 -13.68 -0.43
C LEU A 465 -21.51 -14.59 -1.35
N ALA A 466 -20.95 -15.71 -1.81
CA ALA A 466 -21.69 -16.67 -2.63
C ALA A 466 -22.87 -17.32 -1.89
N ASN A 467 -22.81 -17.42 -0.55
CA ASN A 467 -23.92 -17.93 0.25
C ASN A 467 -25.00 -16.87 0.52
N LEU A 468 -24.62 -15.59 0.55
CA LEU A 468 -25.50 -14.46 0.85
C LEU A 468 -26.17 -13.87 -0.38
N VAL A 469 -25.55 -14.01 -1.56
CA VAL A 469 -26.04 -13.55 -2.85
C VAL A 469 -26.63 -14.74 -3.60
N ASP A 470 -27.96 -14.84 -3.56
CA ASP A 470 -28.73 -15.87 -4.27
C ASP A 470 -29.17 -15.41 -5.66
N GLU A 471 -29.34 -14.10 -5.86
CA GLU A 471 -29.69 -13.49 -7.15
C GLU A 471 -28.66 -12.44 -7.57
N TRP A 472 -28.12 -12.58 -8.78
CA TRP A 472 -27.10 -11.68 -9.34
C TRP A 472 -27.73 -10.70 -10.33
N ALA A 473 -27.70 -9.42 -9.99
CA ALA A 473 -28.24 -8.33 -10.82
C ALA A 473 -27.28 -7.12 -10.87
N PRO A 474 -27.40 -6.22 -11.87
CA PRO A 474 -26.55 -5.02 -11.95
C PRO A 474 -26.65 -4.11 -10.73
N VAL A 475 -27.84 -4.06 -10.13
CA VAL A 475 -28.13 -3.44 -8.84
C VAL A 475 -28.81 -4.48 -7.96
N MET A 476 -28.27 -4.70 -6.76
CA MET A 476 -28.76 -5.71 -5.82
C MET A 476 -29.20 -5.04 -4.52
N TRP A 477 -30.38 -5.41 -4.04
CA TRP A 477 -30.83 -5.11 -2.68
C TRP A 477 -30.85 -6.37 -1.85
N TRP A 478 -30.45 -6.29 -0.60
CA TRP A 478 -30.44 -7.43 0.32
C TRP A 478 -31.47 -7.23 1.43
N GLY A 479 -32.28 -8.25 1.70
CA GLY A 479 -33.34 -8.18 2.69
C GLY A 479 -34.11 -9.49 2.85
N HIS A 480 -35.28 -9.41 3.47
CA HIS A 480 -36.19 -10.55 3.61
C HIS A 480 -36.90 -10.83 2.29
N LYS A 481 -36.94 -12.10 1.88
CA LYS A 481 -37.62 -12.53 0.64
C LYS A 481 -38.94 -13.23 0.93
N GLU A 482 -38.88 -14.29 1.72
CA GLU A 482 -40.00 -15.20 1.89
C GLU A 482 -40.13 -15.61 3.36
N ASP A 483 -41.37 -15.67 3.81
CA ASP A 483 -41.75 -16.38 5.03
C ASP A 483 -41.85 -17.86 4.71
N GLY A 484 -41.14 -18.69 5.48
CA GLY A 484 -41.18 -20.13 5.32
C GLY A 484 -41.39 -20.81 6.67
N ILE A 485 -42.06 -21.95 6.64
CA ILE A 485 -42.24 -22.84 7.80
C ILE A 485 -41.28 -24.02 7.61
N PRO A 486 -40.32 -24.28 8.52
CA PRO A 486 -40.08 -23.57 9.79
C PRO A 486 -39.11 -22.37 9.69
N TYR A 487 -38.54 -22.08 8.52
CA TYR A 487 -37.50 -21.05 8.36
C TYR A 487 -37.82 -20.03 7.29
N CYS A 488 -37.53 -18.75 7.57
CA CYS A 488 -37.60 -17.66 6.60
C CYS A 488 -36.41 -17.67 5.64
N HIS A 489 -36.51 -16.94 4.54
CA HIS A 489 -35.43 -16.74 3.60
C HIS A 489 -35.07 -15.25 3.43
N ALA A 490 -33.77 -15.00 3.32
CA ALA A 490 -33.17 -13.69 3.06
C ALA A 490 -32.09 -13.85 2.01
N GLY A 491 -31.96 -12.83 1.17
CA GLY A 491 -31.11 -12.88 -0.01
C GLY A 491 -31.07 -11.54 -0.75
N THR A 492 -30.49 -11.55 -1.94
CA THR A 492 -30.39 -10.42 -2.85
C THR A 492 -31.50 -10.44 -3.91
N SER A 493 -31.98 -9.28 -4.35
CA SER A 493 -32.98 -9.14 -5.42
C SER A 493 -32.63 -7.97 -6.35
N ASP A 494 -33.18 -7.98 -7.57
CA ASP A 494 -33.10 -6.89 -8.56
C ASP A 494 -34.04 -5.71 -8.26
N HIS A 495 -34.81 -5.78 -7.17
CA HIS A 495 -35.67 -4.73 -6.66
C HIS A 495 -35.53 -4.58 -5.13
N PRO A 496 -35.92 -3.43 -4.55
CA PRO A 496 -35.86 -3.23 -3.11
C PRO A 496 -36.64 -4.28 -2.33
N LEU A 497 -35.98 -4.89 -1.32
CA LEU A 497 -36.57 -5.89 -0.43
C LEU A 497 -36.98 -5.26 0.91
N PRO A 498 -37.98 -5.85 1.61
CA PRO A 498 -38.31 -5.48 2.98
C PRO A 498 -37.17 -5.81 3.95
N ASP A 499 -37.17 -5.10 5.07
CA ASP A 499 -36.21 -5.31 6.15
C ASP A 499 -36.32 -6.73 6.73
N VAL A 500 -35.18 -7.21 7.22
CA VAL A 500 -35.08 -8.51 7.88
C VAL A 500 -35.86 -8.51 9.20
N LYS A 501 -36.64 -9.56 9.42
CA LYS A 501 -37.40 -9.79 10.66
C LYS A 501 -36.46 -10.38 11.72
N MET A 502 -36.20 -9.63 12.80
CA MET A 502 -35.21 -10.00 13.83
C MET A 502 -35.64 -11.21 14.68
N ASP A 503 -36.93 -11.48 14.75
CA ASP A 503 -37.55 -12.58 15.50
C ASP A 503 -37.57 -13.91 14.72
N CYS A 504 -37.37 -13.86 13.40
CA CYS A 504 -37.37 -15.03 12.53
C CYS A 504 -36.01 -15.76 12.50
N VAL A 505 -36.08 -17.08 12.26
CA VAL A 505 -34.91 -17.91 11.98
C VAL A 505 -34.80 -18.10 10.47
N TYR A 506 -33.63 -17.86 9.91
CA TYR A 506 -33.42 -17.89 8.46
C TYR A 506 -32.60 -19.09 8.00
N ALA A 507 -33.03 -19.67 6.88
CA ALA A 507 -32.32 -20.72 6.15
C ALA A 507 -32.17 -20.35 4.66
N GLY A 508 -31.09 -20.84 4.03
CA GLY A 508 -30.85 -20.65 2.60
C GLY A 508 -31.91 -21.33 1.73
N SER A 509 -32.01 -20.90 0.46
CA SER A 509 -32.94 -21.48 -0.52
C SER A 509 -32.75 -23.00 -0.62
N GLY A 510 -33.86 -23.76 -0.59
CA GLY A 510 -33.88 -25.23 -0.60
C GLY A 510 -34.29 -25.91 0.72
N ALA A 511 -34.51 -25.16 1.80
CA ALA A 511 -34.96 -25.73 3.08
C ALA A 511 -36.41 -26.25 3.04
N GLY A 512 -37.29 -25.58 2.30
CA GLY A 512 -38.71 -25.95 2.21
C GLY A 512 -38.98 -27.19 1.33
N SER A 513 -38.13 -27.44 0.32
CA SER A 513 -38.32 -28.58 -0.60
C SER A 513 -37.89 -29.92 0.00
N LEU A 514 -37.01 -29.93 1.00
CA LEU A 514 -36.58 -31.15 1.70
C LEU A 514 -37.59 -31.64 2.75
N VAL A 515 -38.41 -30.75 3.32
CA VAL A 515 -39.48 -31.13 4.27
C VAL A 515 -40.69 -31.74 3.54
N ALA A 516 -40.87 -31.46 2.25
CA ALA A 516 -41.96 -32.04 1.46
C ALA A 516 -41.69 -33.49 0.97
N LEU A 517 -40.50 -34.03 1.23
CA LEU A 517 -40.06 -35.37 0.81
C LEU A 517 -39.79 -36.34 1.97
N SER A 518 -40.14 -35.97 3.20
CA SER A 518 -40.02 -36.83 4.40
C SER A 518 -41.38 -37.24 4.95
#